data_AF-A0A7J2PUY0-F1
#
_entry.id   AF-A0A7J2PUY0-F1
#
_cell.length_a   1.000
_cell.length_b   1.000
_cell.length_c   1.000
_cell.angle_alpha   90.00
_cell.angle_beta   90.00
_cell.angle_gamma   90.00
#
_symmetry.space_group_name_H-M   'P 1'
#
loop_
_entity.id
_entity.type
_entity.pdbx_description
1 polymer ?
#
loop_
_entity_poly.entity_id
_entity_poly.type
_entity_poly.pdbx_seq_one_letter_code
_entity_poly.pdbx_strand_id
1 'polypeptide(L)'
;MNTCPNCKEILKGRNISICPYCGIDLINTSESNNNPEIFDNVWTGDDDLYNIWLFTDNIAKENIRYEGKLDELKHDIKFNVMRNESWNPEDFAYIKEINRLVQKGIIKKTTSYWFSSPFPSVYKALHSGKLNVLGKKYYFKKGDDIVWQCQMGRGMHNLEGPVLIGTFTPKKLTMFCKEMENATKGSRMIF
;
A
#
# COMPACT_ATOMS: atom_id res chain seq x y z
N MET A 1 25.40 11.65 11.28
CA MET A 1 23.97 11.31 11.26
C MET A 1 23.43 11.79 9.93
N ASN A 2 22.78 10.92 9.15
CA ASN A 2 22.19 11.34 7.88
C ASN A 2 20.79 11.89 8.18
N THR A 3 20.49 13.10 7.73
CA THR A 3 19.15 13.71 7.83
C THR A 3 18.47 13.69 6.48
N CYS A 4 17.16 13.51 6.44
CA CYS A 4 16.39 13.60 5.20
C CYS A 4 16.51 15.01 4.59
N PRO A 5 16.87 15.17 3.30
CA PRO A 5 16.97 16.48 2.67
C PRO A 5 15.61 17.20 2.59
N ASN A 6 14.51 16.44 2.54
CA ASN A 6 13.15 16.95 2.42
C ASN A 6 12.52 17.31 3.78
N CYS A 7 12.37 16.35 4.69
CA CYS A 7 11.68 16.59 5.96
C CYS A 7 12.59 16.87 7.16
N LYS A 8 13.93 16.86 6.97
CA LYS A 8 14.95 17.11 8.01
C LYS A 8 15.00 16.11 9.17
N GLU A 9 14.18 15.06 9.14
CA GLU A 9 14.21 13.98 10.13
C GLU A 9 15.54 13.22 10.14
N ILE A 10 15.94 12.75 11.33
CA ILE A 10 17.17 11.98 11.52
C ILE A 10 16.96 10.55 11.07
N LEU A 11 17.73 10.11 10.07
CA LEU A 11 17.69 8.75 9.53
C LEU A 11 18.63 7.84 10.33
N LYS A 12 18.07 6.83 11.00
CA LYS A 12 18.81 5.85 11.81
C LYS A 12 18.84 4.49 11.10
N GLY A 13 19.93 4.16 10.43
CA GLY A 13 20.09 2.88 9.72
C GLY A 13 21.22 2.92 8.69
N ARG A 14 21.52 1.78 8.06
CA ARG A 14 22.42 1.68 6.90
C ARG A 14 21.60 1.33 5.65
N ASN A 15 21.99 1.82 4.48
CA ASN A 15 21.39 1.53 3.17
C ASN A 15 19.89 1.92 3.03
N ILE A 16 19.57 3.15 3.43
CA ILE A 16 18.20 3.67 3.31
C ILE A 16 18.06 4.32 1.94
N SER A 17 17.18 3.76 1.11
CA SER A 17 16.89 4.30 -0.22
C SER A 17 15.71 5.28 -0.24
N ILE A 18 14.81 5.22 0.73
CA ILE A 18 13.61 6.08 0.80
C ILE A 18 13.50 6.65 2.22
N CYS A 19 13.11 7.91 2.35
CA CYS A 19 12.86 8.47 3.68
C CYS A 19 11.60 7.83 4.30
N PRO A 20 11.69 7.23 5.50
CA PRO A 20 10.55 6.59 6.16
C PRO A 20 9.46 7.60 6.58
N TYR A 21 9.85 8.86 6.77
CA TYR A 21 8.97 9.90 7.29
C TYR A 21 8.20 10.64 6.19
N CYS A 22 8.82 10.87 5.04
CA CYS A 22 8.22 11.68 3.97
C CYS A 22 8.20 11.00 2.60
N GLY A 23 8.77 9.81 2.46
CA GLY A 23 8.70 9.01 1.24
C GLY A 23 9.53 9.49 0.05
N ILE A 24 10.45 10.44 0.25
CA ILE A 24 11.37 10.86 -0.82
C ILE A 24 12.41 9.78 -1.10
N ASP A 25 12.73 9.54 -2.38
CA ASP A 25 13.89 8.75 -2.78
C ASP A 25 15.19 9.48 -2.38
N LEU A 26 16.03 8.82 -1.58
CA LEU A 26 17.29 9.36 -1.08
C LEU A 26 18.48 9.06 -1.99
N ILE A 27 18.35 8.11 -2.92
CA ILE A 27 19.43 7.72 -3.85
C ILE A 27 19.48 8.71 -5.02
N ASN A 28 18.31 9.08 -5.56
CA ASN A 28 18.23 9.97 -6.72
C ASN A 28 18.31 11.46 -6.37
N THR A 29 18.19 11.84 -5.10
CA THR A 29 18.30 13.26 -4.67
C THR A 29 19.71 13.86 -4.73
N SER A 30 20.77 13.08 -4.94
CA SER A 30 22.13 13.60 -5.09
C SER A 30 22.43 14.13 -6.50
N GLU A 31 21.61 13.80 -7.51
CA GLU A 31 21.83 14.19 -8.89
C GLU A 31 20.57 14.84 -9.52
N SER A 32 20.47 16.15 -9.35
CA SER A 32 19.68 17.11 -10.15
C SER A 32 18.14 17.19 -9.95
N ASN A 33 17.71 18.47 -9.90
CA ASN A 33 16.37 19.05 -10.08
C ASN A 33 15.39 19.11 -8.88
N ASN A 34 14.90 20.33 -8.66
CA ASN A 34 14.17 20.85 -7.49
C ASN A 34 12.73 20.32 -7.30
N ASN A 35 12.50 19.02 -7.48
CA ASN A 35 11.26 18.41 -7.03
C ASN A 35 11.53 17.00 -6.49
N PRO A 36 11.36 16.77 -5.18
CA PRO A 36 11.24 15.45 -4.60
C PRO A 36 10.25 14.58 -5.38
N GLU A 37 10.72 13.66 -6.22
CA GLU A 37 9.85 12.60 -6.73
C GLU A 37 9.52 11.68 -5.55
N ILE A 38 8.28 11.77 -5.06
CA ILE A 38 7.71 10.72 -4.23
C ILE A 38 7.71 9.48 -5.11
N PHE A 39 8.33 8.40 -4.64
CA PHE A 39 8.43 7.16 -5.41
C PHE A 39 7.02 6.63 -5.69
N ASP A 40 6.49 7.02 -6.85
CA ASP A 40 5.24 6.53 -7.38
C ASP A 40 5.50 5.09 -7.75
N ASN A 41 4.80 4.18 -7.07
CA ASN A 41 4.77 2.77 -7.44
C ASN A 41 3.95 2.65 -8.74
N VAL A 42 4.42 3.24 -9.83
CA VAL A 42 4.00 2.80 -11.16
C VAL A 42 4.62 1.42 -11.30
N TRP A 43 3.82 0.38 -11.09
CA TRP A 43 4.29 -0.99 -11.20
C TRP A 43 4.64 -1.25 -12.67
N THR A 44 5.93 -1.32 -12.97
CA THR A 44 6.51 -1.57 -14.31
C THR A 44 7.04 -2.99 -14.49
N GLY A 45 6.92 -3.85 -13.46
CA GLY A 45 7.44 -5.22 -13.47
C GLY A 45 6.51 -6.24 -14.13
N ASP A 46 7.12 -7.32 -14.63
CA ASP A 46 6.43 -8.51 -15.15
C ASP A 46 5.38 -9.04 -14.17
N ASP A 47 4.35 -9.70 -14.69
CA ASP A 47 3.21 -10.30 -13.97
C ASP A 47 3.66 -11.47 -13.04
N ASP A 48 4.60 -11.23 -12.13
CA ASP A 48 5.10 -12.21 -11.15
C ASP A 48 4.06 -12.43 -10.04
N LEU A 49 3.29 -13.50 -10.22
CA LEU A 49 2.27 -13.97 -9.28
C LEU A 49 2.83 -14.27 -7.87
N TYR A 50 4.14 -14.40 -7.72
CA TYR A 50 4.84 -14.75 -6.48
C TYR A 50 5.60 -13.58 -5.85
N ASN A 51 5.56 -12.38 -6.44
CA ASN A 51 6.18 -11.22 -5.82
C ASN A 51 5.46 -10.86 -4.52
N ILE A 52 6.03 -11.26 -3.39
CA ILE A 52 5.50 -11.00 -2.05
C ILE A 52 5.32 -9.52 -1.72
N TRP A 53 6.01 -8.61 -2.42
CA TRP A 53 5.96 -7.18 -2.15
C TRP A 53 4.96 -6.43 -3.04
N LEU A 54 4.18 -7.13 -3.88
CA LEU A 54 3.29 -6.54 -4.88
C LEU A 54 2.37 -5.45 -4.33
N PHE A 55 1.83 -5.66 -3.13
CA PHE A 55 0.93 -4.74 -2.45
C PHE A 55 1.57 -4.05 -1.24
N THR A 56 2.89 -4.07 -1.11
CA THR A 56 3.58 -3.35 -0.04
C THR A 56 3.99 -1.97 -0.51
N ASP A 57 3.45 -0.94 0.13
CA ASP A 57 3.90 0.42 -0.12
C ASP A 57 5.40 0.57 0.23
N ASN A 58 6.16 1.29 -0.59
CA ASN A 58 7.60 1.43 -0.37
C ASN A 58 7.93 2.19 0.93
N ILE A 59 7.12 3.18 1.31
CA ILE A 59 7.27 3.90 2.57
C ILE A 59 6.99 2.93 3.72
N ALA A 60 5.94 2.11 3.62
CA ALA A 60 5.64 1.10 4.62
C ALA A 60 6.76 0.06 4.75
N LYS A 61 7.24 -0.47 3.63
CA LYS A 61 8.34 -1.45 3.58
C LYS A 61 9.59 -0.91 4.25
N GLU A 62 9.88 0.36 4.01
CA GLU A 62 11.01 1.04 4.61
C GLU A 62 10.80 1.24 6.11
N ASN A 63 9.65 1.77 6.54
CA ASN A 63 9.29 1.93 7.97
C ASN A 63 9.46 0.62 8.75
N ILE A 64 8.94 -0.47 8.21
CA ILE A 64 9.04 -1.79 8.82
C ILE A 64 10.49 -2.31 8.83
N ARG A 65 11.31 -2.00 7.81
CA ARG A 65 12.75 -2.30 7.81
C ARG A 65 13.47 -1.52 8.90
N TYR A 66 13.18 -0.24 9.06
CA TYR A 66 13.73 0.59 10.13
C TYR A 66 13.41 0.07 11.52
N GLU A 67 12.22 -0.51 11.70
CA GLU A 67 11.82 -1.18 12.95
C GLU A 67 12.48 -2.55 13.16
N GLY A 68 13.24 -3.07 12.18
CA GLY A 68 13.84 -4.41 12.25
C GLY A 68 12.85 -5.56 12.02
N LYS A 69 11.65 -5.28 11.52
CA LYS A 69 10.55 -6.25 11.40
C LYS A 69 10.28 -6.71 9.95
N LEU A 70 11.21 -6.49 9.03
CA LEU A 70 11.01 -6.80 7.61
C LEU A 70 10.78 -8.29 7.35
N ASP A 71 11.49 -9.17 8.06
CA ASP A 71 11.31 -10.62 7.95
C ASP A 71 9.97 -11.08 8.53
N GLU A 72 9.50 -10.43 9.60
CA GLU A 72 8.16 -10.68 10.14
C GLU A 72 7.07 -10.28 9.15
N LEU A 73 7.20 -9.13 8.49
CA LEU A 73 6.27 -8.71 7.43
C LEU A 73 6.31 -9.67 6.24
N LYS A 74 7.51 -10.08 5.79
CA LYS A 74 7.65 -11.07 4.71
C LYS A 74 6.92 -12.37 5.05
N HIS A 75 7.10 -12.87 6.27
CA HIS A 75 6.42 -14.06 6.76
C HIS A 75 4.90 -13.83 6.79
N ASP A 76 4.45 -12.72 7.35
CA ASP A 76 3.02 -12.40 7.47
C ASP A 76 2.33 -12.26 6.11
N ILE A 77 2.96 -11.61 5.13
CA ILE A 77 2.43 -11.52 3.78
C ILE A 77 2.31 -12.91 3.16
N LYS A 78 3.38 -13.72 3.22
CA LYS A 78 3.39 -15.05 2.62
C LYS A 78 2.31 -15.96 3.23
N PHE A 79 2.20 -16.01 4.55
CA PHE A 79 1.37 -17.01 5.22
C PHE A 79 -0.03 -16.54 5.58
N ASN A 80 -0.24 -15.24 5.84
CA ASN A 80 -1.53 -14.73 6.32
C ASN A 80 -2.25 -13.88 5.27
N VAL A 81 -1.53 -13.16 4.42
CA VAL A 81 -2.15 -12.37 3.32
C VAL A 81 -2.36 -13.26 2.09
N MET A 82 -1.30 -13.90 1.61
CA MET A 82 -1.30 -14.78 0.44
C MET A 82 -1.70 -16.23 0.77
N ARG A 83 -1.75 -16.60 2.06
CA ARG A 83 -2.10 -17.96 2.53
C ARG A 83 -1.24 -19.08 1.92
N ASN A 84 0.03 -18.77 1.68
CA ASN A 84 1.02 -19.65 1.03
C ASN A 84 0.65 -20.02 -0.43
N GLU A 85 -0.21 -19.24 -1.07
CA GLU A 85 -0.56 -19.32 -2.49
C GLU A 85 0.00 -18.11 -3.26
N SER A 86 -0.27 -18.00 -4.55
CA SER A 86 0.02 -16.79 -5.31
C SER A 86 -1.06 -15.73 -5.11
N TRP A 87 -0.78 -14.49 -5.54
CA TRP A 87 -1.81 -13.45 -5.60
C TRP A 87 -2.96 -13.85 -6.54
N ASN A 88 -4.20 -13.43 -6.22
CA ASN A 88 -5.36 -13.80 -7.04
C ASN A 88 -5.37 -13.05 -8.37
N PRO A 89 -5.95 -13.61 -9.44
CA PRO A 89 -6.08 -12.89 -10.73
C PRO A 89 -6.82 -11.55 -10.61
N GLU A 90 -7.79 -11.44 -9.69
CA GLU A 90 -8.52 -10.19 -9.42
C GLU A 90 -7.59 -9.11 -8.82
N ASP A 91 -6.57 -9.52 -8.07
CA ASP A 91 -5.56 -8.62 -7.49
C ASP A 91 -4.65 -8.01 -8.58
N PHE A 92 -4.24 -8.82 -9.56
CA PHE A 92 -3.48 -8.31 -10.72
C PHE A 92 -4.30 -7.37 -11.58
N ALA A 93 -5.57 -7.73 -11.84
CA ALA A 93 -6.47 -6.87 -12.60
C ALA A 93 -6.65 -5.51 -11.89
N TYR A 94 -6.69 -5.50 -10.55
CA TYR A 94 -6.68 -4.27 -9.78
C TYR A 94 -5.40 -3.45 -9.98
N ILE A 95 -4.21 -4.04 -9.85
CA ILE A 95 -2.93 -3.32 -10.05
C ILE A 95 -2.85 -2.72 -11.46
N LYS A 96 -3.20 -3.49 -12.49
CA LYS A 96 -3.22 -3.01 -13.88
C LYS A 96 -4.14 -1.81 -14.06
N GLU A 97 -5.33 -1.85 -13.45
CA GLU A 97 -6.29 -0.76 -13.51
C GLU A 97 -5.83 0.47 -12.71
N ILE A 98 -5.24 0.28 -11.54
CA ILE A 98 -4.64 1.37 -10.75
C ILE A 98 -3.55 2.08 -11.54
N ASN A 99 -2.61 1.33 -12.11
CA ASN A 99 -1.54 1.89 -12.95
C ASN A 99 -2.11 2.72 -14.09
N ARG A 100 -3.12 2.19 -14.80
CA ARG A 100 -3.80 2.92 -15.89
C ARG A 100 -4.45 4.22 -15.40
N LEU A 101 -5.05 4.22 -14.21
CA LEU A 101 -5.69 5.42 -13.64
C LEU A 101 -4.68 6.46 -13.15
N VAL A 102 -3.55 6.02 -12.59
CA VAL A 102 -2.42 6.88 -12.19
C VAL A 102 -1.80 7.53 -13.42
N GLN A 103 -1.47 6.75 -14.46
CA GLN A 103 -0.90 7.26 -15.72
C GLN A 103 -1.81 8.28 -16.42
N LYS A 104 -3.13 8.15 -16.26
CA LYS A 104 -4.11 9.12 -16.79
C LYS A 104 -4.36 10.32 -15.88
N GLY A 105 -3.70 10.41 -14.72
CA GLY A 105 -3.90 11.48 -13.75
C GLY A 105 -5.29 11.50 -13.11
N ILE A 106 -6.03 10.39 -13.14
CA ILE A 106 -7.38 10.30 -12.56
C ILE A 106 -7.29 10.10 -11.04
N ILE A 107 -6.29 9.34 -10.60
CA ILE A 107 -5.96 9.11 -9.20
C ILE A 107 -4.48 9.41 -9.01
N LYS A 108 -4.06 9.72 -7.78
CA LYS A 108 -2.64 9.85 -7.41
C LYS A 108 -2.33 9.00 -6.19
N LYS A 109 -1.13 8.46 -6.11
CA LYS A 109 -0.64 7.82 -4.88
C LYS A 109 -0.52 8.90 -3.79
N THR A 110 -0.87 8.54 -2.55
CA THR A 110 -0.64 9.40 -1.38
C THR A 110 0.64 8.96 -0.65
N THR A 111 1.11 9.78 0.30
CA THR A 111 2.20 9.38 1.20
C THR A 111 1.75 8.39 2.28
N SER A 112 0.46 8.06 2.32
CA SER A 112 -0.13 7.15 3.31
C SER A 112 -0.28 5.74 2.73
N TYR A 113 -0.16 4.76 3.62
CA TYR A 113 -0.44 3.37 3.34
C TYR A 113 -1.49 2.85 4.32
N TRP A 114 -2.16 1.77 3.93
CA TRP A 114 -3.19 1.15 4.76
C TRP A 114 -2.59 0.58 6.04
N PHE A 115 -3.38 0.59 7.11
CA PHE A 115 -2.88 0.28 8.46
C PHE A 115 -2.52 -1.20 8.68
N SER A 116 -2.98 -2.11 7.80
CA SER A 116 -2.74 -3.54 7.94
C SER A 116 -1.85 -4.11 6.84
N SER A 117 -1.07 -5.15 7.13
CA SER A 117 -0.24 -5.84 6.13
C SER A 117 -1.09 -6.29 4.91
N PRO A 118 -0.54 -6.21 3.69
CA PRO A 118 0.85 -5.89 3.32
C PRO A 118 1.19 -4.40 3.36
N PHE A 119 0.31 -3.56 3.93
CA PHE A 119 0.39 -2.10 3.94
C PHE A 119 0.28 -1.49 2.54
N PRO A 120 -0.81 -1.77 1.79
CA PRO A 120 -1.01 -1.24 0.46
C PRO A 120 -1.06 0.28 0.41
N SER A 121 -0.56 0.83 -0.70
CA SER A 121 -0.64 2.26 -0.99
C SER A 121 -2.09 2.74 -1.00
N VAL A 122 -2.32 3.94 -0.47
CA VAL A 122 -3.62 4.63 -0.58
C VAL A 122 -3.54 5.62 -1.74
N TYR A 123 -4.54 5.58 -2.62
CA TYR A 123 -4.65 6.48 -3.77
C TYR A 123 -5.78 7.48 -3.56
N LYS A 124 -5.56 8.74 -3.94
CA LYS A 124 -6.58 9.80 -3.90
C LYS A 124 -7.17 10.01 -5.29
N ALA A 125 -8.50 10.00 -5.40
CA ALA A 125 -9.21 10.37 -6.61
C ALA A 125 -9.12 11.87 -6.87
N LEU A 126 -8.47 12.26 -7.96
CA LEU A 126 -8.39 13.65 -8.43
C LEU A 126 -9.64 14.05 -9.21
N HIS A 127 -10.25 13.07 -9.88
CA HIS A 127 -11.50 13.18 -10.63
C HIS A 127 -12.43 12.03 -10.25
N SER A 128 -13.74 12.21 -10.42
CA SER A 128 -14.70 11.10 -10.29
C SER A 128 -14.54 10.11 -11.45
N GLY A 129 -14.79 8.83 -11.20
CA GLY A 129 -14.55 7.80 -12.21
C GLY A 129 -14.97 6.41 -11.75
N LYS A 130 -14.35 5.40 -12.39
CA LYS A 130 -14.54 3.99 -12.06
C LYS A 130 -13.25 3.19 -12.26
N LEU A 131 -13.04 2.20 -11.41
CA LEU A 131 -12.11 1.09 -11.64
C LEU A 131 -12.87 -0.04 -12.32
N ASN A 132 -12.25 -0.68 -13.30
CA ASN A 132 -12.74 -1.91 -13.91
C ASN A 132 -11.79 -3.05 -13.56
N VAL A 133 -12.25 -3.99 -12.73
CA VAL A 133 -11.46 -5.15 -12.29
C VAL A 133 -12.20 -6.41 -12.75
N LEU A 134 -11.64 -7.15 -13.70
CA LEU A 134 -12.27 -8.34 -14.32
C LEU A 134 -13.74 -8.12 -14.74
N GLY A 135 -14.03 -6.97 -15.33
CA GLY A 135 -15.39 -6.61 -15.79
C GLY A 135 -16.31 -6.02 -14.71
N LYS A 136 -15.98 -6.16 -13.42
CA LYS A 136 -16.70 -5.48 -12.32
C LYS A 136 -16.31 -4.01 -12.25
N LYS A 137 -17.29 -3.14 -11.98
CA LYS A 137 -17.12 -1.68 -11.95
C LYS A 137 -17.23 -1.17 -10.52
N TYR A 138 -16.20 -0.46 -10.06
CA TYR A 138 -16.16 0.19 -8.76
C TYR A 138 -16.12 1.70 -8.96
N TYR A 139 -17.21 2.39 -8.63
CA TYR A 139 -17.33 3.83 -8.85
C TYR A 139 -16.74 4.61 -7.68
N PHE A 140 -16.07 5.73 -7.98
CA PHE A 140 -15.52 6.65 -7.00
C PHE A 140 -15.80 8.11 -7.39
N LYS A 141 -15.85 8.97 -6.38
CA LYS A 141 -15.98 10.43 -6.52
C LYS A 141 -14.62 11.09 -6.34
N LYS A 142 -14.47 12.29 -6.90
CA LYS A 142 -13.33 13.16 -6.59
C LYS A 142 -13.21 13.33 -5.07
N GLY A 143 -12.00 13.14 -4.55
CA GLY A 143 -11.70 13.21 -3.13
C GLY A 143 -11.80 11.87 -2.40
N ASP A 144 -12.34 10.82 -3.01
CA ASP A 144 -12.30 9.49 -2.41
C ASP A 144 -10.87 8.96 -2.32
N ASP A 145 -10.59 8.23 -1.25
CA ASP A 145 -9.44 7.37 -1.08
C ASP A 145 -9.78 5.97 -1.60
N ILE A 146 -8.81 5.34 -2.25
CA ILE A 146 -8.92 4.03 -2.88
C ILE A 146 -7.78 3.17 -2.37
N VAL A 147 -8.10 1.97 -1.89
CA VAL A 147 -7.11 1.07 -1.30
C VAL A 147 -7.46 -0.38 -1.62
N TRP A 148 -6.41 -1.19 -1.79
CA TRP A 148 -6.56 -2.63 -1.97
C TRP A 148 -6.91 -3.32 -0.64
N GLN A 149 -7.72 -4.37 -0.70
CA GLN A 149 -8.06 -5.22 0.45
C GLN A 149 -7.73 -6.68 0.18
N CYS A 150 -7.05 -7.30 1.15
CA CYS A 150 -6.83 -8.75 1.18
C CYS A 150 -8.16 -9.50 1.39
N GLN A 151 -8.17 -10.81 1.16
CA GLN A 151 -9.38 -11.63 1.29
C GLN A 151 -10.07 -11.46 2.65
N MET A 152 -9.29 -11.37 3.73
CA MET A 152 -9.83 -11.12 5.07
C MET A 152 -10.44 -9.72 5.20
N GLY A 153 -9.77 -8.68 4.70
CA GLY A 153 -10.31 -7.31 4.67
C GLY A 153 -11.61 -7.21 3.88
N ARG A 154 -11.71 -7.94 2.76
CA ARG A 154 -12.96 -8.04 1.98
C ARG A 154 -14.09 -8.64 2.80
N GLY A 155 -13.82 -9.72 3.53
CA GLY A 155 -14.82 -10.34 4.41
C GLY A 155 -15.29 -9.39 5.51
N MET A 156 -14.36 -8.69 6.18
CA MET A 156 -14.69 -7.74 7.26
C MET A 156 -15.53 -6.55 6.75
N HIS A 157 -15.28 -6.11 5.52
CA HIS A 157 -15.96 -4.96 4.93
C HIS A 157 -17.11 -5.34 3.96
N ASN A 158 -17.45 -6.64 3.87
CA ASN A 158 -18.44 -7.18 2.94
C ASN A 158 -18.24 -6.68 1.48
N LEU A 159 -17.00 -6.74 0.99
CA LEU A 159 -16.63 -6.24 -0.33
C LEU A 159 -16.79 -7.32 -1.40
N GLU A 160 -17.37 -6.92 -2.53
CA GLU A 160 -17.53 -7.80 -3.71
C GLU A 160 -16.24 -8.00 -4.52
N GLY A 161 -15.15 -7.32 -4.15
CA GLY A 161 -13.84 -7.47 -4.77
C GLY A 161 -12.73 -6.73 -4.01
N PRO A 162 -11.56 -6.53 -4.63
CA PRO A 162 -10.32 -6.17 -3.94
C PRO A 162 -10.24 -4.71 -3.51
N VAL A 163 -11.31 -3.94 -3.66
CA VAL A 163 -11.29 -2.48 -3.60
C VAL A 163 -12.15 -1.99 -2.46
N LEU A 164 -11.56 -1.16 -1.61
CA LEU A 164 -12.28 -0.31 -0.67
C LEU A 164 -12.15 1.15 -1.13
N ILE A 165 -13.29 1.84 -1.24
CA ILE A 165 -13.40 3.23 -1.65
C ILE A 165 -14.15 3.99 -0.56
N GLY A 166 -13.64 5.15 -0.17
CA GLY A 166 -14.30 6.00 0.81
C GLY A 166 -13.42 7.15 1.25
N THR A 167 -13.73 7.76 2.39
CA THR A 167 -12.82 8.72 3.03
C THR A 167 -12.21 8.05 4.25
N PHE A 168 -10.88 7.95 4.30
CA PHE A 168 -10.19 7.26 5.39
C PHE A 168 -9.49 8.25 6.32
N THR A 169 -9.65 8.06 7.62
CA THR A 169 -8.86 8.77 8.62
C THR A 169 -7.58 7.99 8.91
N PRO A 170 -6.41 8.65 8.98
CA PRO A 170 -5.16 7.99 9.34
C PRO A 170 -5.29 7.26 10.69
N LYS A 171 -4.94 5.98 10.71
CA LYS A 171 -4.75 5.25 11.96
C LYS A 171 -3.28 5.35 12.37
N LYS A 172 -3.02 5.62 13.65
CA LYS A 172 -1.67 5.59 14.23
C LYS A 172 -1.14 4.18 14.51
N LEU A 173 -1.91 3.16 14.12
CA LEU A 173 -1.60 1.76 14.39
C LEU A 173 -1.20 1.08 13.08
N THR A 174 -0.11 0.33 13.11
CA THR A 174 0.23 -0.67 12.09
C THR A 174 -0.05 -2.05 12.67
N MET A 175 -0.66 -2.94 11.88
CA MET A 175 -1.04 -4.28 12.33
C MET A 175 -0.71 -5.33 11.26
N PHE A 176 -0.14 -6.44 11.68
CA PHE A 176 0.04 -7.60 10.82
C PHE A 176 -1.29 -8.36 10.64
N CYS A 177 -1.46 -9.02 9.50
CA CYS A 177 -2.67 -9.76 9.16
C CYS A 177 -2.96 -10.85 10.21
N LYS A 178 -1.92 -11.57 10.67
CA LYS A 178 -2.03 -12.54 11.78
C LYS A 178 -2.64 -11.96 13.06
N GLU A 179 -2.42 -10.68 13.33
CA GLU A 179 -2.91 -10.02 14.55
C GLU A 179 -4.40 -9.69 14.42
N MET A 180 -4.86 -9.38 13.21
CA MET A 180 -6.28 -9.17 12.92
C MET A 180 -7.10 -10.46 13.05
N GLU A 181 -6.54 -11.62 12.67
CA GLU A 181 -7.22 -12.93 12.83
C GLU A 181 -7.49 -13.24 14.32
N ASN A 182 -6.52 -12.95 15.19
CA ASN A 182 -6.67 -13.14 16.63
C ASN A 182 -7.67 -12.15 17.24
N ALA A 183 -7.68 -10.89 16.76
CA ALA A 183 -8.65 -9.90 17.20
C ALA A 183 -10.09 -10.25 16.80
N THR A 184 -10.30 -10.86 15.62
CA THR A 184 -11.62 -11.30 15.16
C THR A 184 -12.12 -12.55 15.88
N LYS A 185 -11.24 -13.50 16.24
CA LYS A 185 -11.61 -14.66 17.08
C LYS A 185 -11.97 -14.26 18.52
N GLY A 186 -11.34 -13.22 19.05
CA GLY A 186 -11.66 -12.67 20.38
C GLY A 186 -12.89 -11.75 20.42
N SER A 187 -13.38 -11.30 19.26
CA SER A 187 -14.43 -10.30 19.14
C SER A 187 -15.73 -10.89 18.58
N ARG A 188 -16.49 -11.58 19.45
CA ARG A 188 -17.93 -11.26 19.56
C ARG A 188 -18.02 -9.85 20.17
N MET A 189 -17.61 -8.82 19.44
CA MET A 189 -17.84 -7.45 19.85
C MET A 189 -18.69 -6.77 18.79
N ILE A 190 -19.86 -6.39 19.26
CA ILE A 190 -20.95 -5.70 18.60
C ILE A 190 -20.40 -4.44 17.93
N PHE A 191 -20.67 -4.29 16.63
CA PHE A 191 -20.55 -3.03 15.90
C PHE A 191 -21.81 -2.20 16.11
#